data_AF-A0A0D2LQN2-F1
#
_entry.id   AF-A0A0D2LQN2-F1
#
_cell.length_a   1.000
_cell.length_b   1.000
_cell.length_c   1.000
_cell.angle_alpha   90.00
_cell.angle_beta   90.00
_cell.angle_gamma   90.00
#
_symmetry.space_group_name_H-M   'P 1'
#
loop_
_entity.id
_entity.type
_entity.pdbx_description
1 polymer ?
#
loop_
_entity_poly.entity_id
_entity_poly.type
_entity_poly.pdbx_seq_one_letter_code
_entity_poly.pdbx_strand_id
1 'polypeptide(L)'
;MRGHRFIRLTYDKDQDTFRYLFLVAPSAVLALLATHKYTPLEVLWTFSIFLEAVAILPQLVLLQRTNNIDNLTGNYVFLLGTYRGLYIVNWIYRYLTEKHYRQWVVWVCGVVQTALYGDFFYYYYRAWSNNERLALPS
;
A
#
# COMPACT_ATOMS: atom_id res chain seq x y z
N MET A 1 -13.19 2.78 13.74
CA MET A 1 -12.68 1.44 14.16
C MET A 1 -12.55 1.25 15.68
N ARG A 2 -12.60 2.31 16.54
CA ARG A 2 -12.37 2.20 18.00
C ARG A 2 -13.59 1.88 18.89
N GLY A 3 -14.79 1.71 18.32
CA GLY A 3 -16.05 1.67 19.09
C GLY A 3 -16.69 0.29 19.30
N HIS A 4 -16.22 -0.77 18.65
CA HIS A 4 -16.94 -2.06 18.64
C HIS A 4 -16.43 -3.00 19.74
N ARG A 5 -17.33 -3.43 20.65
CA ARG A 5 -17.00 -4.13 21.91
C ARG A 5 -16.28 -5.47 21.71
N PHE A 6 -16.62 -6.21 20.66
CA PHE A 6 -16.01 -7.52 20.35
C PHE A 6 -14.60 -7.42 19.74
N ILE A 7 -14.32 -6.39 18.94
CA ILE A 7 -13.04 -6.23 18.25
C ILE A 7 -11.93 -5.81 19.24
N ARG A 8 -12.32 -5.17 20.35
CA ARG A 8 -11.39 -4.68 21.38
C ARG A 8 -10.73 -5.81 22.19
N LEU A 9 -11.32 -7.01 22.21
CA LEU A 9 -10.81 -8.16 22.96
C LEU A 9 -9.72 -8.93 22.21
N THR A 10 -9.73 -8.90 20.88
CA THR A 10 -8.74 -9.57 20.01
C THR A 10 -7.70 -8.60 19.42
N TYR A 11 -7.91 -7.29 19.59
CA TYR A 11 -7.01 -6.25 19.06
C TYR A 11 -5.80 -6.06 19.98
N ASP A 12 -4.64 -6.50 19.50
CA ASP A 12 -3.36 -6.29 20.18
C ASP A 12 -2.81 -4.89 19.86
N LYS A 13 -2.94 -3.99 20.84
CA LYS A 13 -2.55 -2.58 20.70
C LYS A 13 -1.03 -2.39 20.71
N ASP A 14 -0.27 -3.35 21.23
CA ASP A 14 1.19 -3.23 21.35
C ASP A 14 1.87 -3.48 20.00
N GLN A 15 1.23 -4.26 19.12
CA GLN A 15 1.71 -4.54 17.77
C GLN A 15 1.41 -3.40 16.78
N ASP A 16 0.32 -2.65 16.97
CA ASP A 16 -0.10 -1.53 16.10
C ASP A 16 0.45 -0.17 16.57
N THR A 17 1.78 -0.07 16.63
CA THR A 17 2.51 1.15 17.04
C THR A 17 2.81 2.10 15.87
N PHE A 18 2.36 1.76 14.66
CA PHE A 18 2.68 2.53 13.48
C PHE A 18 1.95 3.88 13.48
N ARG A 19 2.72 4.97 13.51
CA ARG A 19 2.17 6.34 13.53
C ARG A 19 1.74 6.74 12.12
N TYR A 20 0.45 6.56 11.82
CA TYR A 20 -0.17 6.94 10.54
C TYR A 20 0.12 8.38 10.09
N LEU A 21 0.39 9.30 11.03
CA LEU A 21 0.82 10.68 10.76
C LEU A 21 2.08 10.76 9.89
N PHE A 22 3.00 9.82 10.01
CA PHE A 22 4.20 9.75 9.15
C PHE A 22 3.89 9.37 7.70
N LEU A 23 2.67 8.90 7.40
CA LEU A 23 2.24 8.66 6.02
C LEU A 23 1.40 9.82 5.51
N VAL A 24 0.48 10.31 6.35
CA VAL A 24 -0.44 11.38 5.98
C VAL A 24 0.30 12.70 5.74
N ALA A 25 1.26 13.08 6.59
CA ALA A 25 1.96 14.35 6.44
C ALA A 25 2.83 14.40 5.18
N PRO A 26 3.69 13.40 4.86
CA PRO A 26 4.42 13.39 3.60
C PRO A 26 3.50 13.30 2.38
N SER A 27 2.41 12.54 2.44
CA SER A 27 1.45 12.45 1.34
C SER A 27 0.76 13.78 1.06
N ALA A 28 0.42 14.54 2.11
CA ALA A 28 -0.14 15.89 1.98
C ALA A 28 0.87 16.88 1.39
N VAL A 29 2.13 16.83 1.83
CA VAL A 29 3.21 17.67 1.27
C VAL A 29 3.45 17.34 -0.20
N LEU A 30 3.58 16.07 -0.54
CA LEU A 30 3.77 15.62 -1.93
C LEU A 30 2.58 15.97 -2.82
N ALA A 31 1.36 15.86 -2.31
CA ALA A 31 0.16 16.30 -3.02
C ALA A 31 0.22 17.79 -3.35
N LEU A 32 0.59 18.64 -2.39
CA LEU A 32 0.69 20.09 -2.62
C LEU A 32 1.82 20.45 -3.60
N LEU A 33 2.92 19.71 -3.61
CA LEU A 33 4.06 19.94 -4.51
C LEU A 33 3.84 19.42 -5.93
N ALA A 34 3.14 18.29 -6.08
CA ALA A 34 2.96 17.62 -7.37
C ALA A 34 1.59 17.91 -8.03
N THR A 35 0.73 18.70 -7.39
CA THR A 35 -0.57 19.08 -7.96
C THR A 35 -0.39 19.97 -9.20
N HIS A 36 -1.07 19.63 -10.29
CA HIS A 36 -0.95 20.33 -11.56
C HIS A 36 -1.74 21.64 -11.63
N LYS A 37 -2.89 21.74 -10.95
CA LYS A 37 -3.63 22.99 -10.70
C LYS A 37 -4.07 23.04 -9.24
N TYR A 38 -3.84 24.18 -8.59
CA TYR A 38 -4.22 24.42 -7.19
C TYR A 38 -5.72 24.63 -6.98
N THR A 39 -6.54 23.75 -7.55
CA THR A 39 -7.96 23.65 -7.22
C THR A 39 -8.12 22.68 -6.04
N PRO A 40 -9.02 22.94 -5.08
CA PRO A 40 -9.21 22.05 -3.94
C PRO A 40 -9.50 20.60 -4.35
N LEU A 41 -10.23 20.40 -5.45
CA LEU A 41 -10.56 19.08 -5.98
C LEU A 41 -9.33 18.34 -6.54
N GLU A 42 -8.46 19.01 -7.32
CA GLU A 42 -7.25 18.36 -7.82
C GLU A 42 -6.24 18.07 -6.71
N VAL A 43 -6.12 18.95 -5.71
CA VAL A 43 -5.24 18.71 -4.55
C VAL A 43 -5.73 17.50 -3.76
N LEU A 44 -7.04 17.41 -3.48
CA LEU A 44 -7.63 16.27 -2.77
C LEU A 44 -7.52 14.96 -3.57
N TRP A 45 -7.69 15.02 -4.89
CA TRP A 45 -7.53 13.87 -5.78
C TRP A 45 -6.07 13.39 -5.84
N THR A 46 -5.12 14.31 -5.95
CA THR A 46 -3.68 14.01 -5.95
C THR A 46 -3.28 13.43 -4.59
N PHE A 47 -3.81 14.01 -3.50
CA PHE A 47 -3.62 13.50 -2.14
C PHE A 47 -4.16 12.09 -1.97
N SER A 48 -5.36 11.77 -2.49
CA SER A 48 -5.91 10.42 -2.37
C SER A 48 -5.02 9.38 -3.05
N ILE A 49 -4.40 9.71 -4.20
CA ILE A 49 -3.48 8.80 -4.90
C ILE A 49 -2.19 8.57 -4.10
N PHE A 50 -1.58 9.63 -3.57
CA PHE A 50 -0.36 9.48 -2.74
C PHE A 50 -0.65 8.69 -1.46
N LEU A 51 -1.75 9.02 -0.78
CA LEU A 51 -2.14 8.34 0.45
C LEU A 51 -2.45 6.86 0.18
N GLU A 52 -3.10 6.53 -0.93
CA GLU A 52 -3.38 5.15 -1.33
C GLU A 52 -2.10 4.33 -1.56
N ALA A 53 -1.07 4.93 -2.15
CA ALA A 53 0.20 4.25 -2.39
C ALA A 53 0.89 3.83 -1.08
N VAL A 54 0.73 4.61 0.00
CA VAL A 54 1.39 4.36 1.29
C VAL A 54 0.48 3.76 2.36
N ALA A 55 -0.85 3.81 2.19
CA ALA A 55 -1.82 3.36 3.19
C ALA A 55 -1.74 1.87 3.53
N ILE A 56 -1.11 1.06 2.67
CA ILE A 56 -0.89 -0.36 2.91
C ILE A 56 0.25 -0.64 3.90
N LEU A 57 1.20 0.29 4.08
CA LEU A 57 2.39 0.09 4.91
C LEU A 57 2.11 -0.37 6.35
N PRO A 58 1.15 0.20 7.11
CA PRO A 58 0.88 -0.24 8.48
C PRO A 58 0.44 -1.71 8.52
N GLN A 59 -0.36 -2.14 7.55
CA GLN A 59 -0.81 -3.52 7.43
C GLN A 59 0.36 -4.46 7.13
N LEU A 60 1.28 -4.05 6.27
CA LEU A 60 2.48 -4.85 5.95
C LEU A 60 3.41 -4.98 7.16
N VAL A 61 3.62 -3.89 7.91
CA VAL A 61 4.45 -3.88 9.13
C VAL A 61 3.83 -4.76 10.21
N LEU A 62 2.50 -4.74 10.37
CA LEU A 62 1.81 -5.62 11.30
C LEU A 62 2.02 -7.10 10.94
N LEU A 63 1.90 -7.45 9.67
CA LEU A 63 2.14 -8.82 9.19
C LEU A 63 3.59 -9.28 9.42
N GLN A 64 4.56 -8.38 9.26
CA GLN A 64 5.96 -8.66 9.56
C GLN A 64 6.19 -8.92 11.06
N ARG A 65 5.55 -8.15 11.94
CA ARG A 65 5.72 -8.29 13.39
C ARG A 65 5.07 -9.55 13.95
N THR A 66 3.89 -9.91 13.44
CA THR A 66 3.17 -11.09 13.92
C THR A 66 3.92 -12.40 13.64
N ASN A 67 4.84 -12.42 12.66
CA ASN A 67 5.74 -13.54 12.35
C ASN A 67 5.07 -14.92 12.14
N ASN A 68 3.74 -14.94 12.08
CA ASN A 68 2.90 -16.10 11.83
C ASN A 68 2.01 -15.77 10.64
N ILE A 69 2.37 -16.34 9.49
CA ILE A 69 1.56 -16.23 8.28
C ILE A 69 0.63 -17.43 8.27
N ASP A 70 -0.60 -17.23 8.74
CA ASP A 70 -1.66 -18.20 8.46
C ASP A 70 -1.89 -18.27 6.94
N ASN A 71 -2.17 -19.46 6.41
CA ASN A 71 -2.46 -19.65 4.98
C ASN A 71 -3.57 -18.72 4.46
N LEU A 72 -4.52 -18.32 5.32
CA LEU A 72 -5.58 -17.37 4.99
C LEU A 72 -5.02 -15.97 4.71
N THR A 73 -4.05 -15.52 5.51
CA THR A 73 -3.37 -14.24 5.39
C THR A 73 -2.51 -14.19 4.12
N GLY A 74 -1.83 -15.30 3.81
CA GLY A 74 -1.07 -15.44 2.56
C GLY A 74 -1.93 -15.31 1.31
N ASN A 75 -3.06 -16.05 1.25
CA ASN A 75 -4.01 -15.96 0.15
C ASN A 75 -4.63 -14.56 0.02
N TYR A 76 -4.93 -13.91 1.15
CA TYR A 76 -5.45 -12.54 1.15
C TYR A 76 -4.48 -11.56 0.50
N VAL A 77 -3.20 -11.60 0.90
CA VAL A 77 -2.19 -10.70 0.33
C VAL A 77 -1.93 -11.02 -1.14
N PHE A 78 -1.89 -12.30 -1.51
CA PHE A 78 -1.74 -12.72 -2.90
C PHE A 78 -2.86 -12.18 -3.80
N LEU A 79 -4.13 -12.31 -3.37
CA LEU A 79 -5.27 -11.79 -4.11
C LEU A 79 -5.24 -10.26 -4.20
N LEU A 80 -4.86 -9.58 -3.10
CA LEU A 80 -4.73 -8.12 -3.07
C LEU A 80 -3.64 -7.62 -4.03
N GLY A 81 -2.49 -8.30 -4.06
CA GLY A 81 -1.40 -8.01 -5.01
C GLY A 81 -1.80 -8.30 -6.45
N THR A 82 -2.49 -9.41 -6.71
CA THR A 82 -2.99 -9.76 -8.05
C THR A 82 -3.97 -8.72 -8.57
N TYR A 83 -4.92 -8.29 -7.74
CA TYR A 83 -5.85 -7.20 -8.07
C TYR A 83 -5.12 -5.92 -8.47
N ARG A 84 -4.04 -5.55 -7.75
CA ARG A 84 -3.21 -4.38 -8.08
C ARG A 84 -2.41 -4.57 -9.37
N GLY A 85 -1.85 -5.76 -9.59
CA GLY A 85 -1.16 -6.09 -10.83
C GLY A 85 -2.07 -5.92 -12.05
N LEU A 86 -3.33 -6.35 -11.94
CA LEU A 86 -4.34 -6.17 -12.99
C LEU A 86 -4.66 -4.69 -13.27
N TYR A 87 -4.60 -3.82 -12.26
CA TYR A 87 -4.75 -2.37 -12.44
C TYR A 87 -3.61 -1.76 -13.26
N ILE A 88 -2.38 -2.19 -13.05
CA ILE A 88 -1.21 -1.74 -13.83
C ILE A 88 -1.38 -2.16 -15.30
N VAL A 89 -1.78 -3.41 -15.53
CA VAL A 89 -2.07 -3.91 -16.89
C VAL A 89 -3.20 -3.09 -17.53
N ASN A 90 -4.24 -2.74 -16.77
CA ASN A 90 -5.30 -1.86 -17.26
C ASN A 90 -4.77 -0.47 -17.65
N TRP A 91 -3.88 0.13 -16.85
CA TRP A 91 -3.29 1.44 -17.18
C TRP A 91 -2.42 1.37 -18.44
N ILE A 92 -1.64 0.30 -18.61
CA ILE A 92 -0.86 0.07 -19.84
C ILE A 92 -1.80 -0.04 -21.05
N TYR A 93 -2.88 -0.83 -20.92
CA TYR A 93 -3.88 -0.96 -21.97
C TYR A 93 -4.51 0.40 -22.33
N ARG A 94 -4.94 1.17 -21.33
CA ARG A 94 -5.53 2.51 -21.54
C ARG A 94 -4.56 3.49 -22.18
N TYR A 95 -3.29 3.46 -21.80
CA TYR A 95 -2.26 4.29 -22.42
C TYR A 95 -2.01 3.96 -23.89
N LEU A 96 -2.06 2.67 -24.26
CA LEU A 96 -1.93 2.25 -25.66
C LEU A 96 -3.16 2.59 -26.50
N THR A 97 -4.34 2.63 -25.89
CA THR A 97 -5.61 2.79 -26.62
C THR A 97 -6.11 4.24 -26.66
N GLU A 98 -5.80 5.07 -25.64
CA GLU A 98 -6.26 6.46 -25.52
C GLU A 98 -5.13 7.47 -25.83
N LYS A 99 -5.23 8.19 -26.97
CA LYS A 99 -4.21 9.13 -27.48
C LYS A 99 -3.83 10.32 -26.55
N HIS A 100 -4.62 10.64 -25.53
CA HIS A 100 -4.40 11.79 -24.64
C HIS A 100 -4.27 11.41 -23.15
N TYR A 101 -4.05 10.12 -22.83
CA TYR A 101 -3.95 9.68 -21.44
C TYR A 101 -2.58 10.04 -20.84
N ARG A 102 -2.47 11.21 -20.20
CA ARG A 102 -1.21 11.75 -19.67
C ARG A 102 -1.25 11.99 -18.16
N GLN A 103 -1.69 10.98 -17.40
CA GLN A 103 -1.73 11.04 -15.93
C GLN A 103 -0.41 10.53 -15.31
N TRP A 104 0.69 11.25 -15.51
CA TRP A 104 2.03 10.85 -15.01
C TRP A 104 2.07 10.61 -13.49
N VAL A 105 1.29 11.35 -12.71
CA VAL A 105 1.20 11.16 -11.24
C VAL A 105 0.69 9.76 -10.89
N VAL A 106 -0.31 9.26 -11.63
CA VAL A 106 -0.86 7.90 -11.43
C VAL A 106 0.21 6.84 -11.74
N TRP A 107 1.02 7.07 -12.77
CA TRP A 107 2.08 6.15 -13.17
C TRP A 107 3.21 6.11 -12.14
N VAL A 108 3.67 7.27 -11.67
CA VAL A 108 4.74 7.35 -10.66
C VAL A 108 4.26 6.73 -9.33
N CYS A 109 3.08 7.10 -8.84
CA CYS A 109 2.51 6.48 -7.64
C CYS A 109 2.25 4.98 -7.81
N GLY A 110 1.78 4.57 -9.00
CA GLY A 110 1.59 3.17 -9.36
C GLY A 110 2.89 2.37 -9.29
N VAL A 111 3.99 2.91 -9.82
CA VAL A 111 5.32 2.28 -9.76
C VAL A 111 5.81 2.19 -8.31
N VAL A 112 5.71 3.27 -7.53
CA VAL A 112 6.09 3.25 -6.11
C VAL A 112 5.27 2.21 -5.33
N GLN A 113 3.97 2.18 -5.54
CA GLN A 113 3.08 1.20 -4.90
C GLN A 113 3.46 -0.23 -5.29
N THR A 114 3.74 -0.47 -6.57
CA THR A 114 4.18 -1.79 -7.07
C THR A 114 5.52 -2.20 -6.48
N ALA A 115 6.46 -1.26 -6.34
CA ALA A 115 7.76 -1.52 -5.72
C ALA A 115 7.61 -1.89 -4.25
N LEU A 116 6.76 -1.17 -3.49
CA LEU A 116 6.46 -1.51 -2.08
C LEU A 116 5.81 -2.89 -1.94
N TYR A 117 4.88 -3.24 -2.83
CA TYR A 117 4.30 -4.59 -2.86
C TYR A 117 5.34 -5.64 -3.25
N GLY A 118 6.16 -5.36 -4.26
CA GLY A 118 7.21 -6.27 -4.73
C GLY A 118 8.25 -6.57 -3.66
N ASP A 119 8.69 -5.56 -2.93
CA ASP A 119 9.61 -5.71 -1.79
C ASP A 119 8.98 -6.61 -0.71
N PHE A 120 7.73 -6.36 -0.35
CA PHE A 120 6.99 -7.23 0.56
C PHE A 120 6.88 -8.66 0.04
N PHE A 121 6.47 -8.86 -1.21
CA PHE A 121 6.32 -10.19 -1.81
C PHE A 121 7.64 -10.95 -1.88
N TYR A 122 8.74 -10.25 -2.14
CA TYR A 122 10.08 -10.83 -2.15
C TYR A 122 10.46 -11.37 -0.77
N TYR A 123 10.34 -10.56 0.28
CA TYR A 123 10.65 -11.00 1.64
C TYR A 123 9.67 -12.06 2.16
N TYR A 124 8.39 -11.92 1.82
CA TYR A 124 7.35 -12.90 2.13
C TYR A 124 7.64 -14.26 1.49
N TYR A 125 7.94 -14.29 0.18
CA TYR A 125 8.22 -15.52 -0.56
C TYR A 125 9.50 -16.19 -0.06
N ARG A 126 10.54 -15.39 0.26
CA ARG A 126 11.77 -15.90 0.86
C ARG A 126 11.52 -16.56 2.21
N ALA A 127 10.75 -15.93 3.09
CA ALA A 127 10.40 -16.49 4.40
C ALA A 127 9.53 -17.75 4.28
N TRP A 128 8.56 -17.74 3.35
CA TRP A 128 7.72 -18.90 3.06
C TRP A 128 8.52 -20.08 2.50
N SER A 129 9.40 -19.84 1.53
CA SER A 129 10.22 -20.89 0.90
C SER A 129 11.26 -21.48 1.84
N ASN A 130 11.80 -20.67 2.75
CA ASN A 130 12.79 -21.14 3.73
C ASN A 130 12.14 -21.79 4.96
N ASN A 131 10.81 -21.74 5.10
CA ASN A 131 10.10 -22.12 6.34
C ASN A 131 10.66 -21.37 7.57
N GLU A 132 11.23 -20.19 7.34
CA GLU A 132 11.92 -19.34 8.31
C GLU A 132 11.07 -18.10 8.63
N ARG A 133 11.28 -17.55 9.83
CA ARG A 133 10.56 -16.36 10.30
C ARG A 133 10.88 -15.16 9.40
N LEU A 134 9.86 -14.32 9.14
CA LEU A 134 9.99 -13.08 8.37
C LEU A 134 10.92 -12.12 9.13
N ALA A 135 12.20 -12.11 8.78
CA ALA A 135 13.18 -11.16 9.29
C ALA A 135 13.57 -10.19 8.16
N LEU A 136 13.12 -8.94 8.27
CA LEU A 136 13.68 -7.86 7.46
C LEU A 136 15.03 -7.44 8.04
N PRO A 137 16.01 -7.03 7.21
CA PRO A 137 17.21 -6.39 7.72
C PRO A 137 16.83 -5.07 8.41
N SER A 138 17.33 -4.92 9.64
CA SER A 138 17.18 -3.76 10.53
C SER A 138 17.83 -2.50 9.98
#